data_AF-A0A936I8X3-F1
#
_entry.id   AF-A0A936I8X3-F1
#
_cell.length_a   1.000
_cell.length_b   1.000
_cell.length_c   1.000
_cell.angle_alpha   90.00
_cell.angle_beta   90.00
_cell.angle_gamma   90.00
#
_symmetry.space_group_name_H-M   'P 1'
#
loop_
_entity.id
_entity.type
_entity.pdbx_description
1 polymer ?
#
loop_
_entity_poly.entity_id
_entity_poly.type
_entity_poly.pdbx_seq_one_letter_code
_entity_poly.pdbx_strand_id
1 'polypeptide(L)'
;MINVINKWLLSIVVLMMISCEDEYFPSTKIYEKQLVVESYLELSNDVIPPYCILTYSLPFNNDLGPDVINNIYVRGAQVAVIQGTDKVILQEFCLKDIQEPFRTELIRQFGFNPDSVLTDFCAYIDISREINLQAGRQYTLEIISNGDTTIANAEMPFTIL
;
A
#
# COMPACT_ATOMS: atom_id res chain seq x y z
N MET A 1 44.80 -22.58 43.33
CA MET A 1 43.61 -21.84 42.82
C MET A 1 43.81 -21.29 41.41
N ILE A 2 44.95 -20.66 41.08
CA ILE A 2 45.22 -20.08 39.74
C ILE A 2 45.07 -21.09 38.58
N ASN A 3 45.55 -22.33 38.72
CA ASN A 3 45.41 -23.36 37.67
C ASN A 3 43.98 -23.89 37.48
N VAL A 4 43.09 -23.72 38.47
CA VAL A 4 41.68 -24.11 38.33
C VAL A 4 40.94 -23.00 37.60
N ILE A 5 41.14 -21.74 38.00
CA ILE A 5 40.55 -20.56 37.36
C ILE A 5 40.92 -20.50 35.86
N ASN A 6 42.17 -20.80 35.49
CA ASN A 6 42.60 -20.83 34.08
C ASN A 6 41.93 -21.93 33.25
N LYS A 7 41.60 -23.09 33.85
CA LYS A 7 40.89 -24.17 33.17
C LYS A 7 39.42 -23.85 32.93
N TRP A 8 38.77 -23.19 33.90
CA TRP A 8 37.39 -22.72 33.75
C TRP A 8 37.27 -21.60 32.72
N LEU A 9 38.22 -20.68 32.68
CA LEU A 9 38.26 -19.60 31.70
C LEU A 9 38.42 -20.16 30.27
N LEU A 10 39.31 -21.14 30.08
CA LEU A 10 39.49 -21.81 28.79
C LEU A 10 38.22 -22.57 28.36
N SER A 11 37.51 -23.20 29.30
CA SER A 11 36.27 -23.92 29.01
C SER A 11 35.14 -22.98 28.56
N ILE A 12 35.06 -21.77 29.13
CA ILE A 12 34.06 -20.75 28.73
C ILE A 12 34.34 -20.24 27.32
N VAL A 13 35.60 -19.99 26.98
CA VAL A 13 36.00 -19.52 25.64
C VAL A 13 35.69 -20.57 24.57
N VAL A 14 35.90 -21.86 24.87
CA VAL A 14 35.54 -22.95 23.95
C VAL A 14 34.02 -23.05 23.77
N LEU A 15 33.22 -22.85 24.83
CA LEU A 15 31.76 -22.87 24.72
C LEU A 15 31.22 -21.75 23.83
N MET A 16 31.86 -20.58 23.81
CA MET A 16 31.46 -19.45 22.97
C MET A 16 31.73 -19.68 21.47
N MET A 17 32.64 -20.58 21.10
CA MET A 17 32.94 -20.88 19.68
C MET A 17 32.04 -21.96 19.06
N ILE A 18 31.12 -22.56 19.82
CA ILE A 18 30.17 -23.59 19.33
C ILE A 18 28.78 -22.98 19.08
N SER A 19 28.67 -21.65 18.98
CA SER A 19 27.41 -21.04 18.54
C SER A 19 27.23 -21.34 17.05
N CYS A 20 26.43 -22.36 16.76
CA CYS A 20 26.00 -22.69 15.41
C CYS A 20 24.84 -21.76 15.06
N GLU A 21 25.14 -20.66 14.39
CA GLU A 21 24.10 -19.83 13.77
C GLU A 21 23.70 -20.50 12.45
N ASP A 22 22.45 -20.93 12.34
CA ASP A 22 21.91 -21.42 11.08
C ASP A 22 21.49 -20.23 10.23
N GLU A 23 21.98 -20.17 9.00
CA GLU A 23 21.64 -19.13 8.04
C GLU A 23 20.16 -19.30 7.63
N TYR A 24 19.29 -18.42 8.14
CA TYR A 24 17.86 -18.47 7.85
C TYR A 24 17.55 -17.87 6.49
N PHE A 25 17.25 -18.72 5.51
CA PHE A 25 16.68 -18.30 4.24
C PHE A 25 15.14 -18.40 4.32
N PRO A 26 14.41 -17.27 4.41
CA PRO A 26 12.96 -17.30 4.43
C PRO A 26 12.43 -17.94 3.15
N SER A 27 11.43 -18.81 3.27
CA SER A 27 10.85 -19.47 2.09
C SER A 27 10.24 -18.44 1.14
N THR A 28 10.62 -18.48 -0.13
CA THR A 28 10.20 -17.51 -1.15
C THR A 28 8.70 -17.50 -1.44
N LYS A 29 7.99 -18.58 -1.09
CA LYS A 29 6.52 -18.67 -1.22
C LYS A 29 5.74 -17.64 -0.40
N ILE A 30 6.36 -17.01 0.60
CA ILE A 30 5.71 -16.00 1.45
C ILE A 30 5.65 -14.62 0.74
N TYR A 31 6.39 -14.43 -0.35
CA TYR A 31 6.54 -13.12 -1.00
C TYR A 31 5.90 -13.06 -2.39
N GLU A 32 4.78 -13.75 -2.60
CA GLU A 32 4.00 -13.56 -3.83
C GLU A 32 3.50 -12.11 -3.91
N LYS A 33 3.55 -11.55 -5.12
CA LYS A 33 3.08 -10.20 -5.43
C LYS A 33 1.57 -10.15 -5.19
N GLN A 34 1.13 -9.32 -4.25
CA GLN A 34 -0.28 -9.18 -3.87
C GLN A 34 -0.80 -7.80 -4.25
N LEU A 35 -2.07 -7.72 -4.65
CA LEU A 35 -2.73 -6.43 -4.86
C LEU A 35 -2.99 -5.79 -3.50
N VAL A 36 -2.56 -4.53 -3.37
CA VAL A 36 -2.79 -3.68 -2.21
C VAL A 36 -3.80 -2.61 -2.61
N VAL A 37 -4.86 -2.49 -1.83
CA VAL A 37 -5.96 -1.55 -2.04
C VAL A 37 -5.92 -0.52 -0.93
N GLU A 38 -5.59 0.71 -1.27
CA GLU A 38 -5.60 1.84 -0.34
C GLU A 38 -6.77 2.75 -0.68
N SER A 39 -7.87 2.63 0.05
CA SER A 39 -9.07 3.42 -0.15
C SER A 39 -9.19 4.56 0.85
N TYR A 40 -9.56 5.74 0.37
CA TYR A 40 -9.89 6.90 1.16
C TYR A 40 -11.38 7.20 1.04
N LEU A 41 -12.14 6.73 2.04
CA LEU A 41 -13.57 6.94 2.17
C LEU A 41 -13.81 7.74 3.45
N GLU A 42 -13.98 9.06 3.34
CA GLU A 42 -14.13 9.93 4.50
C GLU A 42 -15.42 10.76 4.47
N LEU A 43 -16.13 10.75 5.61
CA LEU A 43 -17.17 11.72 5.92
C LEU A 43 -16.50 13.02 6.38
N SER A 44 -16.03 13.83 5.43
CA SER A 44 -15.53 15.17 5.72
C SER A 44 -16.40 16.23 5.03
N ASN A 45 -16.37 17.44 5.59
CA ASN A 45 -16.95 18.61 4.93
C ASN A 45 -16.04 19.13 3.79
N ASP A 46 -14.89 18.49 3.59
CA ASP A 46 -13.92 18.86 2.58
C ASP A 46 -14.34 18.38 1.18
N VAL A 47 -13.70 18.94 0.18
CA VAL A 47 -14.10 18.79 -1.24
C VAL A 47 -13.53 17.50 -1.85
N ILE A 48 -12.74 16.71 -1.11
CA ILE A 48 -12.02 15.55 -1.65
C ILE A 48 -13.03 14.41 -1.90
N PRO A 49 -13.26 14.01 -3.17
CA PRO A 49 -14.14 12.89 -3.47
C PRO A 49 -13.54 11.57 -2.96
N PRO A 50 -14.36 10.54 -2.69
CA PRO A 50 -13.86 9.21 -2.39
C PRO A 50 -12.94 8.69 -3.50
N TYR A 51 -11.80 8.10 -3.12
CA TYR A 51 -10.85 7.53 -4.07
C TYR A 51 -10.16 6.29 -3.54
N CYS A 52 -9.55 5.52 -4.43
CA CYS A 52 -8.58 4.50 -4.04
C CYS A 52 -7.34 4.50 -4.94
N ILE A 53 -6.23 4.06 -4.36
CA ILE A 53 -4.96 3.83 -5.04
C ILE A 53 -4.70 2.33 -5.01
N LEU A 54 -4.26 1.80 -6.14
CA LEU A 54 -3.96 0.38 -6.30
C LEU A 54 -2.46 0.22 -6.52
N THR A 55 -1.83 -0.59 -5.68
CA THR A 55 -0.43 -0.96 -5.81
C THR A 55 -0.27 -2.47 -5.72
N TYR A 56 0.90 -2.96 -6.11
CA TYR A 56 1.30 -4.32 -5.79
C TYR A 56 2.34 -4.31 -4.66
N SER A 57 2.25 -5.29 -3.77
CA SER A 57 3.26 -5.51 -2.74
C SER A 57 4.61 -5.82 -3.37
N LEU A 58 5.67 -5.32 -2.74
CA LEU A 58 7.04 -5.59 -3.12
C LEU A 58 7.56 -6.80 -2.33
N PRO A 59 8.17 -7.80 -3.00
CA PRO A 59 8.85 -8.87 -2.28
C PRO A 59 10.09 -8.32 -1.57
N PHE A 60 10.43 -8.93 -0.44
CA PHE A 60 11.49 -8.45 0.47
C PHE A 60 12.88 -8.34 -0.17
N ASN A 61 13.14 -9.13 -1.21
CA ASN A 61 14.43 -9.22 -1.89
C ASN A 61 14.58 -8.29 -3.11
N ASN A 62 13.64 -7.37 -3.35
CA ASN A 62 13.75 -6.42 -4.45
C ASN A 62 14.61 -5.21 -4.08
N ASP A 63 15.54 -4.84 -4.95
CA ASP A 63 16.23 -3.56 -4.89
C ASP A 63 15.22 -2.42 -5.07
N LEU A 64 15.18 -1.48 -4.13
CA LEU A 64 14.28 -0.33 -4.15
C LEU A 64 14.84 0.77 -5.07
N GLY A 65 14.56 0.66 -6.37
CA GLY A 65 14.86 1.70 -7.37
C GLY A 65 13.62 2.51 -7.79
N PRO A 66 13.78 3.72 -8.35
CA PRO A 66 12.66 4.52 -8.88
C PRO A 66 11.80 3.77 -9.91
N ASP A 67 12.42 2.94 -10.75
CA ASP A 67 11.71 2.11 -11.74
C ASP A 67 10.82 1.06 -11.07
N VAL A 68 11.29 0.48 -9.97
CA VAL A 68 10.53 -0.51 -9.21
C VAL A 68 9.29 0.14 -8.60
N ILE A 69 9.44 1.31 -7.97
CA ILE A 69 8.32 2.07 -7.39
C ILE A 69 7.32 2.48 -8.47
N ASN A 70 7.77 2.91 -9.64
CA ASN A 70 6.87 3.24 -10.75
C ASN A 70 6.01 2.05 -11.21
N ASN A 71 6.58 0.85 -11.18
CA ASN A 71 5.94 -0.36 -11.68
C ASN A 71 5.01 -1.04 -10.67
N ILE A 72 4.92 -0.56 -9.42
CA ILE A 72 3.98 -1.13 -8.44
C ILE A 72 2.56 -0.62 -8.66
N TYR A 73 2.38 0.57 -9.23
CA TYR A 73 1.05 1.17 -9.40
C TYR A 73 0.25 0.43 -10.47
N VAL A 74 -0.99 0.06 -10.13
CA VAL A 74 -1.88 -0.69 -11.02
C VAL A 74 -2.72 0.27 -11.86
N ARG A 75 -2.72 0.02 -13.17
CA ARG A 75 -3.40 0.85 -14.17
C ARG A 75 -4.41 0.04 -14.97
N GLY A 76 -5.45 0.70 -15.47
CA GLY A 76 -6.49 0.10 -16.29
C GLY A 76 -7.33 -0.94 -15.56
N ALA A 77 -7.38 -0.89 -14.23
CA ALA A 77 -8.27 -1.74 -13.45
C ALA A 77 -9.71 -1.21 -13.53
N GLN A 78 -10.69 -2.10 -13.41
CA GLN A 78 -12.06 -1.70 -13.14
C GLN A 78 -12.28 -1.73 -11.63
N VAL A 79 -12.62 -0.57 -11.05
CA VAL A 79 -12.90 -0.46 -9.61
C VAL A 79 -14.35 -0.08 -9.41
N ALA A 80 -15.04 -0.83 -8.56
CA ALA A 80 -16.40 -0.55 -8.15
C ALA A 80 -16.52 -0.48 -6.63
N VAL A 81 -17.31 0.46 -6.12
CA VAL A 81 -17.73 0.52 -4.71
C VAL A 81 -19.17 0.06 -4.61
N ILE A 82 -19.42 -0.93 -3.77
CA ILE A 82 -20.72 -1.56 -3.55
C ILE A 82 -21.23 -1.15 -2.16
N GLN A 83 -22.43 -0.58 -2.11
CA GLN A 83 -23.14 -0.17 -0.90
C GLN A 83 -24.56 -0.75 -0.90
N GLY A 84 -24.76 -1.91 -0.26
CA GLY A 84 -26.04 -2.61 -0.33
C GLY A 84 -26.39 -3.04 -1.77
N THR A 85 -27.35 -2.37 -2.40
CA THR A 85 -27.75 -2.65 -3.80
C THR A 85 -27.11 -1.74 -4.83
N ASP A 86 -26.49 -0.63 -4.41
CA ASP A 86 -25.88 0.32 -5.34
C ASP A 86 -24.45 -0.11 -5.65
N LYS A 87 -24.05 0.07 -6.91
CA LYS A 87 -22.70 -0.19 -7.40
C LYS A 87 -22.23 1.03 -8.19
N VAL A 88 -21.23 1.73 -7.66
CA VAL A 88 -20.64 2.91 -8.29
C VAL A 88 -19.30 2.51 -8.91
N ILE A 89 -19.09 2.84 -10.18
CA ILE A 89 -17.81 2.60 -10.86
C ILE A 89 -16.92 3.83 -10.73
N LEU A 90 -15.70 3.63 -10.23
CA LEU A 90 -14.73 4.71 -10.08
C LEU A 90 -14.03 5.02 -11.42
N GLN A 91 -13.70 6.29 -11.63
CA GLN A 91 -12.98 6.73 -12.82
C GLN A 91 -11.47 6.74 -12.56
N GLU A 92 -10.70 6.11 -13.44
CA GLU A 92 -9.23 6.16 -13.37
C GLU A 92 -8.72 7.55 -13.78
N PHE A 93 -7.86 8.12 -12.94
CA PHE A 93 -7.21 9.41 -13.18
C PHE A 93 -5.73 9.32 -12.85
N CYS A 94 -4.88 9.49 -13.86
CA CYS A 94 -3.43 9.40 -13.71
C CYS A 94 -2.78 10.77 -13.61
N LEU A 95 -1.73 10.89 -12.79
CA LEU A 95 -1.00 12.14 -12.59
C LEU A 95 -0.44 12.71 -13.91
N LYS A 96 0.01 11.83 -14.83
CA LYS A 96 0.47 12.23 -16.17
C LYS A 96 -0.59 12.89 -17.05
N ASP A 97 -1.87 12.61 -16.81
CA ASP A 97 -2.98 13.10 -17.66
C ASP A 97 -3.47 14.48 -17.19
N ILE A 98 -2.96 14.95 -16.05
CA ILE A 98 -3.20 16.31 -15.54
C ILE A 98 -2.35 17.30 -16.31
N GLN A 99 -3.01 18.30 -16.91
CA GLN A 99 -2.33 19.37 -17.63
C GLN A 99 -1.64 20.35 -16.66
N GLU A 100 -0.54 20.93 -17.11
CA GLU A 100 0.07 22.07 -16.42
C GLU A 100 -0.83 23.31 -16.51
N PRO A 101 -0.82 24.22 -15.51
CA PRO A 101 0.00 24.21 -14.28
C PRO A 101 -0.60 23.40 -13.11
N PHE A 102 -1.80 22.81 -13.31
CA PHE A 102 -2.54 22.14 -12.23
C PHE A 102 -1.81 20.93 -11.65
N ARG A 103 -1.11 20.18 -12.51
CA ARG A 103 -0.30 19.04 -12.08
C ARG A 103 0.77 19.45 -11.07
N THR A 104 1.52 20.51 -11.36
CA THR A 104 2.56 21.05 -10.47
C THR A 104 2.00 21.47 -9.11
N GLU A 105 0.84 22.13 -9.09
CA GLU A 105 0.20 22.57 -7.85
C GLU A 105 -0.29 21.37 -7.01
N LEU A 106 -0.90 20.38 -7.67
CA LEU A 106 -1.37 19.16 -7.03
C LEU A 106 -0.20 18.41 -6.36
N ILE A 107 0.92 18.26 -7.07
CA ILE A 107 2.14 17.66 -6.54
C ILE A 107 2.63 18.39 -5.28
N ARG A 108 2.64 19.73 -5.30
CA ARG A 108 3.03 20.54 -4.14
C ARG A 108 2.08 20.37 -2.96
N GLN A 109 0.78 20.30 -3.22
CA GLN A 109 -0.23 20.12 -2.18
C GLN A 109 -0.08 18.78 -1.45
N PHE A 110 0.35 17.73 -2.16
CA PHE A 110 0.71 16.44 -1.56
C PHE A 110 2.10 16.43 -0.88
N GLY A 111 2.78 17.58 -0.79
CA GLY A 111 4.05 17.73 -0.08
C GLY A 111 5.29 17.29 -0.86
N PHE A 112 5.16 17.06 -2.17
CA PHE A 112 6.27 16.64 -3.01
C PHE A 112 6.87 17.82 -3.80
N ASN A 113 8.16 17.70 -4.17
CA ASN A 113 8.80 18.63 -5.09
C ASN A 113 8.41 18.25 -6.54
N PRO A 114 7.78 19.14 -7.34
CA PRO A 114 7.45 18.91 -8.75
C PRO A 114 8.63 18.44 -9.60
N ASP A 115 9.82 18.93 -9.30
CA ASP A 115 11.05 18.58 -10.02
C ASP A 115 11.64 17.23 -9.57
N SER A 116 11.04 16.58 -8.57
CA SER A 116 11.52 15.33 -7.96
C SER A 116 10.46 14.21 -7.93
N VAL A 117 9.23 14.45 -8.39
CA VAL A 117 8.24 13.38 -8.57
C VAL A 117 8.62 12.56 -9.79
N LEU A 118 9.36 11.48 -9.54
CA LEU A 118 9.74 10.49 -10.55
C LEU A 118 8.63 9.47 -10.78
N THR A 119 7.54 9.50 -10.00
CA THR A 119 6.52 8.47 -10.00
C THR A 119 5.18 8.92 -10.55
N ASP A 120 4.74 8.27 -11.63
CA ASP A 120 3.41 8.44 -12.19
C ASP A 120 2.48 7.36 -11.63
N PHE A 121 1.42 7.78 -10.95
CA PHE A 121 0.42 6.90 -10.37
C PHE A 121 -0.98 7.30 -10.82
N CYS A 122 -1.91 6.37 -10.68
CA CYS A 122 -3.32 6.60 -10.96
C CYS A 122 -4.13 6.40 -9.69
N ALA A 123 -5.13 7.24 -9.50
CA ALA A 123 -6.16 7.08 -8.49
C ALA A 123 -7.49 6.76 -9.20
N TYR A 124 -8.32 5.95 -8.57
CA TYR A 124 -9.67 5.66 -9.03
C TYR A 124 -10.62 6.48 -8.16
N ILE A 125 -11.37 7.40 -8.77
CA ILE A 125 -12.05 8.48 -8.07
C ILE A 125 -13.54 8.49 -8.40
N ASP A 126 -14.39 8.74 -7.40
CA ASP A 126 -15.81 9.03 -7.60
C ASP A 126 -16.02 10.53 -7.87
N ILE A 127 -15.72 10.96 -9.10
CA ILE A 127 -15.82 12.37 -9.51
C ILE A 127 -17.28 12.86 -9.46
N SER A 128 -18.24 11.98 -9.75
CA SER A 128 -19.67 12.29 -9.74
C SER A 128 -20.28 12.35 -8.35
N ARG A 129 -19.55 11.92 -7.31
CA ARG A 129 -20.01 11.82 -5.91
C ARG A 129 -21.28 10.98 -5.78
N GLU A 130 -21.31 9.86 -6.48
CA GLU A 130 -22.43 8.91 -6.44
C GLU A 130 -22.39 8.02 -5.19
N ILE A 131 -21.21 7.88 -4.56
CA ILE A 131 -21.05 7.15 -3.30
C ILE A 131 -21.62 7.98 -2.17
N ASN A 132 -22.61 7.43 -1.48
CA ASN A 132 -23.27 8.08 -0.36
C ASN A 132 -22.69 7.57 0.96
N LEU A 133 -21.64 8.24 1.42
CA LEU A 133 -20.97 7.89 2.67
C LEU A 133 -21.86 8.19 3.89
N GLN A 134 -22.03 7.20 4.75
CA GLN A 134 -22.81 7.23 5.97
C GLN A 134 -22.05 6.50 7.10
N ALA A 135 -22.15 7.05 8.31
CA ALA A 135 -21.56 6.47 9.51
C ALA A 135 -22.18 5.10 9.83
N GLY A 136 -21.35 4.15 10.28
CA GLY A 136 -21.77 2.79 10.61
C GLY A 136 -22.08 1.90 9.41
N ARG A 137 -21.73 2.33 8.19
CA ARG A 137 -21.89 1.51 6.97
C ARG A 137 -20.58 0.85 6.56
N GLN A 138 -20.72 -0.29 5.89
CA GLN A 138 -19.63 -0.98 5.21
C GLN A 138 -19.73 -0.77 3.70
N TYR A 139 -18.58 -0.65 3.07
CA TYR A 139 -18.40 -0.49 1.63
C TYR A 139 -17.48 -1.59 1.15
N THR A 140 -17.90 -2.27 0.09
CA THR A 140 -17.09 -3.31 -0.55
C THR A 140 -16.51 -2.75 -1.84
N LEU A 141 -15.18 -2.77 -1.96
CA LEU A 141 -14.49 -2.46 -3.19
C LEU A 141 -14.28 -3.75 -3.98
N GLU A 142 -14.79 -3.80 -5.20
CA GLU A 142 -14.52 -4.85 -6.18
C GLU A 142 -13.52 -4.30 -7.21
N ILE A 143 -12.38 -4.97 -7.32
CA ILE A 143 -11.29 -4.58 -8.21
C ILE A 143 -11.07 -5.70 -9.20
N ILE A 144 -11.17 -5.41 -10.50
CA ILE A 144 -10.84 -6.33 -11.58
C ILE A 144 -9.59 -5.81 -12.27
N SER A 145 -8.50 -6.57 -12.20
CA SER A 145 -7.20 -6.23 -12.79
C SER A 145 -6.59 -7.46 -13.43
N ASN A 146 -6.17 -7.37 -14.69
CA ASN A 146 -5.57 -8.48 -15.44
C ASN A 146 -6.41 -9.79 -15.46
N GLY A 147 -7.74 -9.68 -15.29
CA GLY A 147 -8.65 -10.83 -15.24
C GLY A 147 -8.85 -11.41 -13.83
N ASP A 148 -8.11 -10.93 -12.82
CA ASP A 148 -8.28 -11.33 -11.42
C ASP A 148 -9.22 -10.37 -10.70
N THR A 149 -10.11 -10.92 -9.87
CA THR A 149 -11.02 -10.15 -9.02
C THR A 149 -10.50 -10.15 -7.58
N THR A 150 -10.31 -8.96 -7.02
CA THR A 150 -9.98 -8.74 -5.61
C THR A 150 -11.11 -7.99 -4.92
N ILE A 151 -11.41 -8.41 -3.69
CA ILE A 151 -12.40 -7.75 -2.84
C ILE A 151 -11.68 -7.12 -1.64
N ALA A 152 -11.95 -5.85 -1.40
CA ALA A 152 -11.56 -5.14 -0.18
C ALA A 152 -12.80 -4.61 0.52
N ASN A 153 -12.72 -4.45 1.85
CA ASN A 153 -13.81 -3.90 2.64
C ASN A 153 -13.31 -2.70 3.43
N ALA A 154 -14.14 -1.66 3.47
CA ALA A 154 -13.93 -0.48 4.29
C ALA A 154 -15.17 -0.28 5.17
N GLU A 155 -14.95 0.03 6.45
CA GLU A 155 -16.02 0.32 7.38
C GLU A 155 -15.89 1.76 7.85
N MET A 156 -17.00 2.48 7.79
CA MET A 156 -17.08 3.83 8.30
C MET A 156 -17.52 3.78 9.77
N PRO A 157 -16.65 4.17 10.71
CA PRO A 157 -16.99 4.08 12.12
C PRO A 157 -18.19 4.97 12.46
N PHE A 158 -18.90 4.61 13.54
CA PHE A 158 -19.92 5.49 14.10
C PHE A 158 -19.27 6.78 14.61
N THR A 159 -19.93 7.92 14.39
CA THR A 159 -19.55 9.17 15.05
C THR A 159 -19.84 9.03 16.54
N ILE A 160 -18.80 9.12 17.37
CA ILE A 160 -18.95 9.23 18.82
C ILE A 160 -19.17 10.72 19.10
N LEU A 161 -20.37 11.07 19.56
CA LEU A 161 -20.74 12.42 20.01
C LEU A 161 -20.14 12.74 21.38
#